data_AF-K1T234-F1
#
_entry.id   AF-K1T234-F1
#
_cell.length_a   1.000
_cell.length_b   1.000
_cell.length_c   1.000
_cell.angle_alpha   90.00
_cell.angle_beta   90.00
_cell.angle_gamma   90.00
#
_symmetry.space_group_name_H-M   'P 1'
#
loop_
_entity.id
_entity.type
_entity.pdbx_description
1 polymer ?
#
loop_
_entity_poly.entity_id
_entity_poly.type
_entity_poly.pdbx_seq_one_letter_code
_entity_poly.pdbx_strand_id
1 'polypeptide(L)'
;DKVFVFNVPITGKHSIEARAGAYSSVILVNKATEPNPAYAMSNRQVVNNWFDGELDETCWSVKDNMAAAMADAKVGPVLKAITDKAAAARGDVAAAVKDNPALVAMMERAMQRMTVEGMLKQAGADAESIKQLNRVLQGIKKDV
;
A
#
# COMPACT_ATOMS: atom_id res chain seq x y z
N ASP A 1 17.55 29.86 -14.01
CA ASP A 1 18.02 29.74 -12.61
C ASP A 1 19.48 30.06 -12.48
N LYS A 2 19.84 30.81 -11.42
CA LYS A 2 21.23 31.05 -11.03
C LYS A 2 21.55 30.14 -9.85
N VAL A 3 22.15 28.99 -10.14
CA VAL A 3 22.65 28.06 -9.11
C VAL A 3 24.11 28.41 -8.84
N PHE A 4 24.40 28.84 -7.61
CA PHE A 4 25.78 29.06 -7.16
C PHE A 4 26.25 27.80 -6.42
N VAL A 5 27.37 27.23 -6.87
CA VAL A 5 27.94 26.00 -6.30
C VAL A 5 29.29 26.34 -5.66
N PHE A 6 29.43 26.00 -4.38
CA PHE A 6 30.69 26.13 -3.64
C PHE A 6 31.13 24.75 -3.17
N ASN A 7 32.32 24.33 -3.57
CA ASN A 7 32.90 23.07 -3.13
C ASN A 7 33.72 23.32 -1.85
N VAL A 8 33.12 23.02 -0.69
CA VAL A 8 33.78 23.20 0.61
C VAL A 8 33.92 21.83 1.29
N PRO A 9 35.13 21.42 1.70
CA PRO A 9 35.32 20.17 2.41
C PRO A 9 34.69 20.25 3.81
N ILE A 10 33.78 19.33 4.11
CA ILE A 10 33.14 19.26 5.44
C ILE A 10 34.03 18.46 6.38
N THR A 11 34.80 19.17 7.20
CA THR A 11 35.78 18.62 8.14
C THR A 11 35.31 18.57 9.60
N GLY A 12 34.18 19.22 9.94
CA GLY A 12 33.75 19.43 11.32
C GLY A 12 32.40 20.14 11.40
N LYS A 13 32.32 21.20 12.20
CA LYS A 13 31.13 22.07 12.25
C LYS A 13 31.33 23.27 11.33
N HIS A 14 30.39 23.51 10.44
CA HIS A 14 30.42 24.57 9.44
C HIS A 14 29.16 25.41 9.57
N SER A 15 29.30 26.72 9.37
CA SER A 15 28.19 27.66 9.21
C SER A 15 28.28 28.24 7.82
N ILE A 16 27.24 28.03 7.02
CA ILE A 16 27.14 28.56 5.66
C ILE A 16 26.07 29.64 5.69
N GLU A 17 26.48 30.89 5.45
CA GLU A 17 25.59 32.04 5.44
C GLU A 17 25.49 32.63 4.03
N ALA A 18 24.26 32.78 3.54
CA ALA A 18 23.95 33.60 2.38
C ALA A 18 23.35 34.93 2.86
N ARG A 19 23.92 36.06 2.45
CA ARG A 19 23.49 37.41 2.88
C ARG A 19 23.20 38.31 1.68
N ALA A 20 22.11 39.07 1.77
CA ALA A 20 21.74 40.10 0.79
C ALA A 20 21.21 41.33 1.54
N GLY A 21 22.02 42.39 1.64
CA GLY A 21 21.69 43.57 2.43
C GLY A 21 21.41 43.20 3.90
N ALA A 22 20.18 43.43 4.35
CA ALA A 22 19.72 43.11 5.71
C ALA A 22 19.24 41.66 5.89
N TYR A 23 19.10 40.87 4.82
CA TYR A 23 18.60 39.50 4.89
C TYR A 23 19.75 38.49 5.01
N SER A 24 19.57 37.47 5.84
CA SER A 24 20.49 36.33 5.93
C SER A 24 19.75 35.00 6.03
N SER A 25 20.35 33.96 5.48
CA SER A 25 19.98 32.56 5.68
C SER A 25 21.23 31.79 6.10
N VAL A 26 21.11 31.03 7.18
CA VAL A 26 22.23 30.30 7.77
C VAL A 26 21.90 28.81 7.85
N ILE A 27 22.80 27.99 7.32
CA ILE A 27 22.75 26.52 7.47
C ILE A 27 23.95 26.10 8.31
N LEU A 28 23.68 25.28 9.32
CA LEU A 28 24.70 24.63 10.13
C LEU A 28 24.90 23.20 9.63
N VAL A 29 26.13 22.84 9.30
CA VAL A 29 26.49 21.49 8.84
C VAL A 29 27.51 20.89 9.78
N ASN A 30 27.18 19.75 10.37
CA ASN A 30 28.05 19.02 11.29
C ASN A 30 28.46 17.70 10.65
N LYS A 31 29.77 17.48 10.52
CA LYS A 31 30.31 16.15 10.20
C LYS A 31 30.07 15.22 11.38
N ALA A 32 29.36 14.11 11.14
CA ALA A 32 29.24 13.01 12.08
C ALA A 32 30.08 11.83 11.60
N THR A 33 30.79 11.17 12.50
CA THR A 33 31.56 9.94 12.19
C THR A 33 30.66 8.71 12.15
N GLU A 34 29.54 8.74 12.87
CA GLU A 34 28.55 7.67 12.93
C GLU A 34 27.16 8.22 12.57
N PRO A 35 26.29 7.41 11.92
CA PRO A 35 24.91 7.78 11.69
C PRO A 35 24.19 8.11 12.99
N ASN A 36 23.41 9.19 13.02
CA ASN A 36 22.65 9.53 14.20
C ASN A 36 21.42 8.60 14.32
N PRO A 37 21.35 7.73 15.35
CA PRO A 37 20.26 6.76 15.51
C PRO A 37 18.90 7.44 15.75
N ALA A 38 18.87 8.70 16.19
CA ALA A 38 17.63 9.47 16.33
C ALA A 38 16.95 9.77 14.97
N TYR A 39 17.70 9.74 13.87
CA TYR A 39 17.17 9.85 12.51
C TYR A 39 16.96 8.48 11.84
N ALA A 40 17.29 7.39 12.53
CA ALA A 40 17.02 6.05 12.06
C ALA A 40 15.61 5.66 12.51
N MET A 41 14.73 5.36 11.56
CA MET A 41 13.50 4.63 11.87
C MET A 41 13.88 3.17 12.12
N SER A 42 14.07 2.81 13.39
CA SER A 42 14.43 1.46 13.86
C SER A 42 13.41 0.39 13.46
N ASN A 43 12.17 0.80 13.20
CA ASN A 43 11.12 -0.08 12.75
C ASN A 43 10.88 0.19 11.27
N ARG A 44 11.18 -0.81 10.41
CA ARG A 44 10.55 -0.94 9.09
C ARG A 44 9.03 -1.20 9.24
N GLN A 45 8.34 -0.40 10.05
CA GLN A 45 6.90 -0.31 9.95
C GLN A 45 6.61 0.15 8.53
N VAL A 46 5.58 -0.47 7.95
CA VAL A 46 5.02 -0.08 6.67
C VAL A 46 4.87 1.44 6.71
N VAL A 47 5.62 2.14 5.87
CA VAL A 47 5.46 3.59 5.72
C VAL A 47 4.06 3.77 5.16
N ASN A 48 3.12 4.06 6.05
CA ASN A 48 1.78 4.48 5.64
C ASN A 48 1.97 5.82 4.97
N ASN A 49 1.87 5.84 3.64
CA ASN A 49 1.97 7.09 2.93
C ASN A 49 0.80 7.97 3.35
N TRP A 50 1.07 9.25 3.59
CA TRP A 50 0.05 10.23 3.94
C TRP A 50 -1.09 10.31 2.89
N PHE A 51 -0.81 9.95 1.63
CA PHE A 51 -1.80 9.88 0.56
C PHE A 51 -2.57 8.55 0.48
N ASP A 52 -2.17 7.51 1.23
CA ASP A 52 -2.90 6.25 1.30
C ASP A 52 -4.15 6.37 2.22
N GLY A 53 -4.24 7.43 3.03
CA GLY A 53 -5.43 7.83 3.81
C GLY A 53 -5.82 6.88 4.95
N GLU A 54 -6.67 7.35 5.87
CA GLU A 54 -7.42 6.44 6.76
C GLU A 54 -8.59 5.85 5.99
N LEU A 55 -8.93 4.58 6.28
CA LEU A 55 -10.08 3.94 5.66
C LEU A 55 -11.37 4.54 6.21
N ASP A 56 -12.25 5.01 5.33
CA ASP A 56 -13.63 5.32 5.68
C ASP A 56 -14.36 4.00 5.94
N GLU A 57 -14.69 3.72 7.20
CA GLU A 57 -15.39 2.51 7.62
C GLU A 57 -16.81 2.41 7.06
N THR A 58 -17.40 3.55 6.67
CA THR A 58 -18.73 3.61 6.01
C THR A 58 -18.68 3.18 4.55
N CYS A 59 -17.47 3.07 3.98
CA CYS A 59 -17.22 2.57 2.65
C CYS A 59 -16.65 1.15 2.67
N TRP A 60 -16.74 0.48 1.52
CA TRP A 60 -16.10 -0.81 1.31
C TRP A 60 -14.57 -0.67 1.23
N SER A 61 -13.85 -1.73 1.60
CA SER A 61 -12.40 -1.78 1.64
C SER A 61 -11.89 -3.18 1.31
N VAL A 62 -10.61 -3.30 0.97
CA VAL A 62 -9.98 -4.62 0.80
C VAL A 62 -9.87 -5.41 2.11
N LYS A 63 -10.09 -4.75 3.25
CA LYS A 63 -10.12 -5.41 4.57
C LYS A 63 -11.46 -6.05 4.90
N ASP A 64 -12.51 -5.75 4.12
CA ASP A 64 -13.82 -6.34 4.33
C ASP A 64 -13.87 -7.82 3.95
N ASN A 65 -14.87 -8.51 4.48
CA ASN A 65 -15.11 -9.92 4.23
C ASN A 65 -15.46 -10.16 2.75
N MET A 66 -14.77 -11.11 2.11
CA MET A 66 -14.94 -11.41 0.68
C MET A 66 -16.37 -11.85 0.33
N ALA A 67 -16.99 -12.69 1.15
CA ALA A 67 -18.35 -13.18 0.87
C ALA A 67 -19.39 -12.06 0.97
N ALA A 68 -19.26 -11.17 1.96
CA ALA A 68 -20.12 -10.00 2.08
C ALA A 68 -19.92 -9.05 0.89
N ALA A 69 -18.68 -8.76 0.51
CA ALA A 69 -18.36 -7.88 -0.61
C ALA A 69 -18.80 -8.44 -1.96
N MET A 70 -18.75 -9.77 -2.16
CA MET A 70 -19.25 -10.43 -3.36
C MET A 70 -20.79 -10.46 -3.46
N ALA A 71 -21.47 -10.46 -2.31
CA ALA A 71 -22.93 -10.43 -2.26
C ALA A 71 -23.51 -9.01 -2.50
N ASP A 72 -22.70 -7.96 -2.33
CA ASP A 72 -23.10 -6.58 -2.57
C ASP A 72 -23.27 -6.31 -4.08
N ALA A 73 -24.37 -5.65 -4.44
CA ALA A 73 -24.74 -5.42 -5.85
C ALA A 73 -23.80 -4.44 -6.56
N LYS A 74 -23.11 -3.55 -5.83
CA LYS A 74 -22.20 -2.54 -6.37
C LYS A 74 -20.76 -3.05 -6.38
N VAL A 75 -20.35 -3.79 -5.34
CA VAL A 75 -18.97 -4.29 -5.18
C VAL A 75 -18.75 -5.63 -5.87
N GLY A 76 -19.73 -6.54 -5.83
CA GLY A 76 -19.63 -7.88 -6.40
C GLY A 76 -19.20 -7.90 -7.87
N PRO A 77 -19.77 -7.07 -8.77
CA PRO A 77 -19.32 -6.98 -10.16
C PRO A 77 -17.87 -6.52 -10.31
N VAL A 78 -17.41 -5.59 -9.45
CA VAL A 78 -16.03 -5.06 -9.48
C VAL A 78 -15.04 -6.16 -9.09
N LEU A 79 -15.32 -6.89 -8.01
CA LEU A 79 -14.48 -8.00 -7.57
C LEU A 79 -14.47 -9.14 -8.58
N LYS A 80 -15.62 -9.46 -9.17
CA LYS A 80 -15.74 -10.50 -10.21
C LYS A 80 -14.86 -10.19 -11.43
N ALA A 81 -14.88 -8.95 -11.91
CA ALA A 81 -14.03 -8.54 -13.05
C ALA A 81 -12.53 -8.73 -12.76
N ILE A 82 -12.11 -8.52 -11.51
CA ILE A 82 -10.72 -8.70 -11.08
C ILE A 82 -10.36 -10.18 -10.96
N THR A 83 -11.23 -10.99 -10.36
CA THR A 83 -11.01 -12.43 -10.23
C THR A 83 -11.02 -13.12 -11.59
N ASP A 84 -11.90 -12.73 -12.51
CA ASP A 84 -11.97 -13.30 -13.86
C ASP A 84 -10.69 -12.97 -14.65
N LYS A 85 -10.18 -11.74 -14.51
CA LYS A 85 -8.89 -11.34 -15.10
C LYS A 85 -7.71 -12.12 -14.49
N ALA A 86 -7.73 -12.37 -13.18
CA ALA A 86 -6.69 -13.15 -12.51
C ALA A 86 -6.74 -14.65 -12.88
N ALA A 87 -7.94 -15.21 -13.02
CA ALA A 87 -8.16 -16.59 -13.46
C ALA A 87 -7.69 -16.79 -14.91
N ALA A 88 -7.97 -15.84 -15.80
CA ALA A 88 -7.49 -15.89 -17.18
C ALA A 88 -5.96 -15.83 -17.30
N ALA A 89 -5.27 -15.15 -16.36
CA ALA A 89 -3.81 -15.10 -16.30
C ALA A 89 -3.17 -16.38 -15.73
N ARG A 90 -3.91 -17.15 -14.91
CA ARG A 90 -3.50 -18.45 -14.36
C ARG A 90 -3.97 -19.58 -15.28
N GLY A 91 -3.27 -19.75 -16.41
CA GLY A 91 -3.48 -20.89 -17.30
C GLY A 91 -3.49 -22.23 -16.55
N ASP A 92 -4.59 -22.95 -16.68
CA ASP A 92 -4.80 -24.40 -16.50
C ASP A 92 -4.11 -25.11 -15.32
N VAL A 93 -4.26 -24.59 -14.09
CA VAL A 93 -3.95 -25.35 -12.85
C VAL A 93 -5.20 -25.47 -11.96
N ALA A 94 -6.39 -25.49 -12.55
CA ALA A 94 -7.67 -25.61 -11.86
C ALA A 94 -8.28 -27.03 -11.92
N ALA A 95 -7.56 -28.01 -12.46
CA ALA A 95 -8.08 -29.37 -12.66
C ALA A 95 -7.98 -30.27 -11.42
N ALA A 96 -7.05 -30.04 -10.49
CA ALA A 96 -6.76 -30.99 -9.40
C ALA A 96 -7.67 -30.88 -8.16
N VAL A 97 -8.56 -29.87 -8.09
CA VAL A 97 -9.40 -29.60 -6.90
C VAL A 97 -10.86 -30.00 -7.12
N LYS A 98 -11.25 -30.32 -8.37
CA LYS A 98 -12.65 -30.61 -8.73
C LYS A 98 -13.20 -31.92 -8.16
N ASP A 99 -12.33 -32.88 -7.86
CA ASP A 99 -12.77 -34.25 -7.54
C ASP A 99 -12.91 -34.55 -6.04
N ASN A 100 -12.76 -33.54 -5.15
CA ASN A 100 -12.96 -33.73 -3.70
C ASN A 100 -13.98 -32.72 -3.11
N PRO A 101 -15.26 -33.12 -2.98
CA PRO A 101 -16.32 -32.24 -2.47
C PRO A 101 -16.09 -31.77 -1.03
N ALA A 102 -15.34 -32.51 -0.21
CA ALA A 102 -14.99 -32.07 1.14
C ALA A 102 -13.93 -30.95 1.13
N LEU A 103 -12.98 -31.02 0.19
CA LEU A 103 -11.97 -29.97 0.00
C LEU A 103 -12.59 -28.69 -0.58
N VAL A 104 -13.52 -28.84 -1.52
CA VAL A 104 -14.30 -27.72 -2.07
C VAL A 104 -15.12 -27.04 -0.97
N ALA A 105 -15.87 -27.80 -0.16
CA ALA A 105 -16.64 -27.25 0.95
C ALA A 105 -15.75 -26.59 2.04
N MET A 106 -14.56 -27.14 2.29
CA MET A 106 -13.59 -26.54 3.21
C MET A 106 -13.00 -25.24 2.65
N MET A 107 -12.67 -25.22 1.34
CA MET A 107 -12.16 -24.03 0.66
C MET A 107 -13.22 -22.93 0.59
N GLU A 108 -14.48 -23.26 0.30
CA GLU A 108 -15.60 -22.32 0.32
C GLU A 108 -15.81 -21.72 1.71
N ARG A 109 -15.75 -22.54 2.77
CA ARG A 109 -15.84 -22.04 4.16
C ARG A 109 -14.64 -21.18 4.57
N ALA A 110 -13.45 -21.51 4.09
CA ALA A 110 -12.25 -20.71 4.34
C ALA A 110 -12.34 -19.35 3.60
N MET A 111 -12.80 -19.36 2.34
CA MET A 111 -13.04 -18.13 1.57
C MET A 111 -14.12 -17.25 2.19
N GLN A 112 -15.16 -17.84 2.79
CA GLN A 112 -16.18 -17.08 3.53
C GLN A 112 -15.63 -16.30 4.74
N ARG A 113 -14.45 -16.64 5.25
CA ARG A 113 -13.82 -15.94 6.39
C ARG A 113 -12.65 -15.05 5.97
N MET A 114 -12.27 -15.08 4.70
CA MET A 114 -11.11 -14.35 4.22
C MET A 114 -11.49 -12.91 3.82
N THR A 115 -10.56 -11.98 3.99
CA THR A 115 -10.71 -10.61 3.47
C THR A 115 -10.44 -10.58 1.98
N VAL A 116 -10.97 -9.55 1.30
CA VAL A 116 -10.67 -9.31 -0.13
C VAL A 116 -9.16 -9.22 -0.37
N GLU A 117 -8.41 -8.55 0.51
CA GLU A 117 -6.95 -8.45 0.47
C GLU A 117 -6.27 -9.83 0.59
N GLY A 118 -6.72 -10.66 1.53
CA GLY A 118 -6.18 -12.01 1.73
C GLY A 118 -6.34 -12.87 0.48
N MET A 119 -7.52 -12.81 -0.14
CA MET A 119 -7.80 -13.51 -1.38
C MET A 119 -6.90 -13.06 -2.52
N LEU A 120 -6.75 -11.75 -2.69
CA LEU A 120 -5.94 -11.18 -3.77
C LEU A 120 -4.46 -11.52 -3.62
N LYS A 121 -3.92 -11.52 -2.40
CA LYS A 121 -2.56 -11.99 -2.13
C LYS A 121 -2.39 -13.47 -2.49
N GLN A 122 -3.35 -14.32 -2.13
CA GLN A 122 -3.34 -15.74 -2.52
C GLN A 122 -3.47 -15.92 -4.05
N ALA A 123 -4.20 -15.03 -4.72
CA ALA A 123 -4.30 -14.95 -6.17
C ALA A 123 -3.02 -14.39 -6.84
N GLY A 124 -2.03 -13.94 -6.06
CA GLY A 124 -0.77 -13.40 -6.56
C GLY A 124 -0.85 -11.96 -7.05
N ALA A 125 -1.86 -11.20 -6.62
CA ALA A 125 -1.93 -9.76 -6.89
C ALA A 125 -0.80 -9.01 -6.17
N ASP A 126 -0.20 -8.06 -6.86
CA ASP A 126 0.82 -7.19 -6.30
C ASP A 126 0.22 -6.11 -5.38
N ALA A 127 1.06 -5.50 -4.55
CA ALA A 127 0.63 -4.52 -3.56
C ALA A 127 0.01 -3.25 -4.18
N GLU A 128 0.43 -2.85 -5.37
CA GLU A 128 -0.09 -1.66 -6.05
C GLU A 128 -1.51 -1.92 -6.58
N SER A 129 -1.72 -3.08 -7.21
CA SER A 129 -3.04 -3.53 -7.65
C SER A 129 -4.04 -3.60 -6.49
N ILE A 130 -3.61 -4.09 -5.31
CA ILE A 130 -4.45 -4.13 -4.10
C ILE A 130 -4.80 -2.71 -3.61
N LYS A 131 -3.84 -1.77 -3.64
CA LYS A 131 -4.09 -0.36 -3.27
C LYS A 131 -5.05 0.32 -4.22
N GLN A 132 -4.89 0.10 -5.53
CA GLN A 132 -5.79 0.67 -6.55
C GLN A 132 -7.21 0.15 -6.35
N LEU A 133 -7.38 -1.16 -6.11
CA LEU A 133 -8.68 -1.72 -5.79
C LEU A 133 -9.27 -1.10 -4.52
N ASN A 134 -8.47 -0.99 -3.46
CA ASN A 134 -8.95 -0.39 -2.21
C ASN A 134 -9.46 1.04 -2.42
N ARG A 135 -8.80 1.83 -3.28
CA ARG A 135 -9.27 3.18 -3.63
C ARG A 135 -10.62 3.17 -4.34
N VAL A 136 -10.87 2.21 -5.21
CA VAL A 136 -12.17 2.05 -5.88
C VAL A 136 -13.24 1.65 -4.85
N LEU A 137 -12.95 0.68 -3.98
CA LEU A 137 -13.88 0.23 -2.95
C LEU A 137 -14.22 1.35 -1.97
N GLN A 138 -13.25 2.19 -1.61
CA GLN A 138 -13.44 3.34 -0.73
C GLN A 138 -14.33 4.44 -1.33
N GLY A 139 -14.65 4.36 -2.63
CA GLY A 139 -15.67 5.21 -3.28
C GLY A 139 -17.09 4.64 -3.21
N ILE A 140 -17.27 3.42 -2.70
CA ILE A 140 -18.56 2.72 -2.64
C ILE A 140 -19.00 2.65 -1.18
N LYS A 141 -20.08 3.38 -0.85
CA LYS A 141 -20.70 3.31 0.47
C LYS A 141 -21.35 1.95 0.70
N LYS A 142 -21.20 1.45 1.92
CA LYS A 142 -21.96 0.29 2.41
C LYS A 142 -23.41 0.72 2.57
N ASP A 143 -24.32 -0.04 1.99
CA ASP A 143 -25.74 0.11 2.29
C ASP A 143 -25.94 -0.50 3.68
N VAL A 144 -26.10 0.37 4.69
CA VAL A 144 -26.32 0.00 6.11
C VAL A 144 -27.64 -0.74 6.27
#